data_AF-G7L8H4-F1
#
_entry.id   AF-G7L8H4-F1
#
_cell.length_a   1.000
_cell.length_b   1.000
_cell.length_c   1.000
_cell.angle_alpha   90.00
_cell.angle_beta   90.00
_cell.angle_gamma   90.00
#
_symmetry.space_group_name_H-M   'P 1'
#
loop_
_entity.id
_entity.type
_entity.pdbx_description
1 polymer ?
#
loop_
_entity_poly.entity_id
_entity_poly.type
_entity_poly.pdbx_seq_one_letter_code
_entity_poly.pdbx_strand_id
1 'polypeptide(L)' 'MDNIVSSNQSTFLKCRQLVDEMVQVNEIREDTEKRIRECLILKVDLKKDYDSVDLEFIGLYVWEV' A
#
# COMPACT_ATOMS: atom_id res chain seq x y z
N MET A 1 16.96 11.52 3.18
CA MET A 1 16.91 10.07 2.91
C MET A 1 15.44 9.78 2.71
N ASP A 2 15.05 9.43 1.49
CA ASP A 2 13.67 9.05 1.22
C ASP A 2 13.40 7.70 1.89
N ASN A 3 12.29 7.60 2.63
CA ASN A 3 11.89 6.34 3.25
C ASN A 3 11.49 5.35 2.14
N ILE A 4 12.09 4.16 2.16
CA ILE A 4 11.73 3.05 1.25
C ILE A 4 10.25 2.66 1.42
N VAL A 5 9.74 2.79 2.64
CA VAL A 5 8.35 2.49 2.99
C VAL A 5 7.51 3.76 2.90
N SER A 6 6.48 3.71 2.05
CA SER A 6 5.53 4.82 1.90
C SER A 6 4.70 5.06 3.17
N SER A 7 4.23 6.30 3.38
CA SER A 7 3.32 6.65 4.47
C SER A 7 1.94 5.99 4.35
N ASN A 8 1.52 5.64 3.14
CA ASN A 8 0.23 4.98 2.87
C ASN A 8 0.31 3.45 2.79
N GLN A 9 1.50 2.85 2.93
CA GLN A 9 1.64 1.40 3.00
C GLN A 9 1.35 0.94 4.43
N SER A 10 0.44 0.00 4.64
CA SER A 10 -0.02 -0.34 5.98
C SER A 10 0.23 -1.78 6.38
N THR A 11 0.13 -2.68 5.41
CA THR A 11 0.28 -4.12 5.64
C THR A 11 1.75 -4.48 5.94
N PHE A 12 1.94 -5.46 6.83
CA PHE A 12 3.25 -6.01 7.22
C PHE A 12 4.22 -5.02 7.90
N LEU A 13 3.73 -3.88 8.40
CA LEU A 13 4.52 -2.89 9.12
C LEU A 13 4.18 -2.87 10.61
N LYS A 14 5.22 -2.71 11.45
CA LYS A 14 5.03 -2.56 12.89
C LYS A 14 4.21 -1.30 13.18
N CYS A 15 3.28 -1.40 14.13
CA CYS A 15 2.42 -0.30 14.55
C CYS A 15 1.48 0.26 13.46
N ARG A 16 1.17 -0.51 12.41
CA ARG A 16 0.08 -0.20 11.47
C ARG A 16 -0.91 -1.38 11.48
N GLN A 17 -2.19 -1.08 11.64
CA GLN A 17 -3.25 -2.08 11.73
C GLN A 17 -4.13 -2.05 10.47
N LEU A 18 -4.75 -3.19 10.14
CA LEU A 18 -5.72 -3.28 9.05
C LEU A 18 -6.89 -2.30 9.24
N VAL A 19 -7.22 -1.95 10.48
CA VAL A 19 -8.26 -0.96 10.79
C VAL A 19 -7.87 0.43 10.31
N ASP A 20 -6.57 0.79 10.38
CA ASP A 20 -6.08 2.10 9.92
C ASP A 20 -6.31 2.27 8.41
N GLU A 21 -6.09 1.20 7.63
CA GLU A 21 -6.37 1.17 6.19
C GLU A 21 -7.86 1.41 5.91
N MET A 22 -8.74 0.72 6.64
CA MET A 22 -10.19 0.82 6.44
C MET A 22 -10.72 2.22 6.78
N VAL A 23 -10.22 2.82 7.86
CA VAL A 23 -10.56 4.18 8.26
C VAL A 23 -10.11 5.17 7.19
N GLN A 24 -8.86 5.06 6.71
CA GLN A 24 -8.32 5.93 5.67
C GLN A 24 -9.17 5.90 4.39
N VAL A 25 -9.55 4.71 3.91
CA VAL A 25 -10.40 4.58 2.72
C VAL A 25 -11.79 5.18 2.95
N ASN A 26 -12.37 4.99 4.14
CA ASN A 26 -13.67 5.58 4.45
C ASN A 26 -13.61 7.12 4.51
N GLU A 27 -12.56 7.69 5.08
CA GLU A 27 -12.35 9.14 5.10
C GLU A 27 -12.22 9.70 3.68
N ILE A 28 -11.44 9.05 2.81
CA ILE A 28 -11.30 9.47 1.40
C ILE A 28 -12.65 9.43 0.67
N ARG A 29 -13.47 8.39 0.91
CA ARG A 29 -14.82 8.29 0.36
C ARG A 29 -15.69 9.46 0.84
N GLU A 30 -15.72 9.70 2.15
CA GLU A 30 -16.52 10.77 2.74
C GLU A 30 -16.09 12.16 2.23
N ASP A 31 -14.78 12.40 2.12
CA ASP A 31 -14.24 13.65 1.57
C ASP A 31 -14.62 13.84 0.09
N THR A 32 -14.66 12.76 -0.66
CA THR A 32 -15.04 12.78 -2.09
C THR A 32 -16.52 13.09 -2.26
N GLU A 33 -17.38 12.49 -1.42
CA GLU A 33 -18.82 12.79 -1.34
C GLU A 33 -19.06 14.26 -0.98
N LYS A 34 -18.37 14.76 0.06
CA LYS A 34 -18.47 16.17 0.49
C LYS A 34 -18.04 17.16 -0.60
N ARG A 35 -17.08 16.77 -1.44
CA ARG A 35 -16.54 17.63 -2.52
C ARG A 35 -17.30 17.51 -3.84
N ILE A 36 -18.36 16.68 -3.91
CA ILE A 36 -19.14 16.39 -5.12
C ILE A 36 -18.20 16.02 -6.29
N ARG A 37 -17.24 15.14 -5.99
CA ARG A 37 -16.29 14.60 -6.99
C ARG A 37 -16.63 13.14 -7.25
N GLU A 38 -16.34 12.67 -8.45
CA GLU A 38 -16.44 11.25 -8.76
C GLU A 38 -15.26 10.50 -8.12
N CYS A 39 -15.54 9.39 -7.44
CA CYS A 39 -14.54 8.51 -6.82
C CYS A 39 -14.47 7.19 -7.59
N LEU A 40 -13.26 6.76 -7.97
CA LEU A 40 -13.01 5.42 -8.51
C LEU A 40 -12.02 4.70 -7.60
N ILE A 41 -12.45 3.59 -7.00
CA ILE A 41 -11.59 2.73 -6.17
C ILE A 41 -11.23 1.49 -7.00
N LEU A 42 -9.92 1.31 -7.25
CA LEU A 42 -9.39 0.15 -7.93
C LEU A 42 -8.83 -0.82 -6.90
N LYS A 43 -9.54 -1.94 -6.69
CA LYS A 43 -9.01 -3.05 -5.90
C LYS A 43 -8.10 -3.89 -6.79
N VAL A 44 -6.79 -3.75 -6.59
CA VAL A 44 -5.76 -4.50 -7.31
C VAL A 44 -5.19 -5.55 -6.36
N ASP A 45 -5.26 -6.81 -6.76
CA ASP A 45 -4.70 -7.95 -6.02
C ASP A 45 -3.68 -8.66 -6.91
N LEU A 46 -2.52 -9.03 -6.35
CA LEU A 46 -1.48 -9.78 -7.06
C LEU A 46 -1.72 -11.28 -6.89
N LYS A 47 -1.66 -12.04 -7.99
CA LYS A 47 -1.78 -13.50 -7.96
C LYS A 47 -0.42 -14.11 -7.65
N LYS A 48 -0.31 -14.83 -6.52
CA LYS A 48 0.93 -15.53 -6.11
C LYS A 48 2.14 -14.58 -6.10
N ASP A 49 1.96 -13.49 -5.37
CA ASP A 49 2.96 -12.47 -5.07
C ASP A 49 4.34 -13.03 -4.71
N TYR A 50 4.44 -14.03 -3.83
CA TYR A 50 5.75 -14.59 -3.47
C TYR A 50 6.35 -15.52 -4.54
N ASP A 51 5.51 -16.24 -5.30
CA ASP A 51 6.00 -17.16 -6.34
C ASP A 51 6.42 -16.41 -7.62
N SER A 52 5.92 -15.19 -7.82
CA SER A 52 6.10 -14.40 -9.05
C SER A 52 7.18 -13.32 -8.92
N VAL A 53 7.78 -13.20 -7.74
CA VAL A 53 8.83 -12.22 -7.45
C VAL A 53 10.15 -12.65 -8.07
N ASP A 54 10.81 -11.70 -8.74
CA ASP A 54 12.17 -11.88 -9.22
C ASP A 54 13.16 -11.78 -8.05
N LEU A 55 13.74 -12.92 -7.68
CA LEU A 55 14.70 -13.03 -6.59
C LEU A 55 16.08 -12.43 -6.94
N GLU A 56 16.45 -12.38 -8.22
CA GLU A 56 17.70 -11.74 -8.65
C GLU A 56 17.59 -10.21 -8.46
N PHE A 57 16.44 -9.65 -8.81
CA PHE A 57 16.11 -8.26 -8.51
C PHE A 57 16.18 -7.96 -7.02
N ILE A 58 15.54 -8.77 -6.15
CA ILE A 58 15.60 -8.57 -4.69
C ILE A 58 17.04 -8.72 -4.17
N GLY A 59 17.78 -9.71 -4.66
CA GLY A 59 19.16 -9.96 -4.25
C GLY A 59 20.05 -8.72 -4.40
N LEU A 60 19.98 -8.04 -5.54
CA LEU A 60 20.75 -6.81 -5.79
C LEU A 60 20.56 -5.74 -4.70
N TYR A 61 19.36 -5.60 -4.14
CA TYR A 61 19.07 -4.64 -3.07
C TYR A 61 19.41 -5.15 -1.67
N VAL A 62 19.43 -6.46 -1.43
CA VAL A 62 19.73 -7.03 -0.11
C VAL A 62 21.23 -7.06 0.17
N TRP A 63 22.08 -7.13 -0.85
CA TRP A 63 23.54 -7.12 -0.68
C TRP A 63 24.16 -5.71 -0.59
N GLU A 64 23.42 -4.66 -0.94
CA GLU A 64 23.84 -3.25 -0.80
C GLU A 64 23.38 -2.58 0.51
N VAL A 65 22.72 -3.31 1.41
CA VAL A 65 22.28 -2.84 2.74
C VAL A 65 23.01 -3.58 3.87
#